data_AF-A0A9D7VZ80-F1
#
_entry.id   AF-A0A9D7VZ80-F1
#
_cell.length_a   1.000
_cell.length_b   1.000
_cell.length_c   1.000
_cell.angle_alpha   90.00
_cell.angle_beta   90.00
_cell.angle_gamma   90.00
#
_symmetry.space_group_name_H-M   'P 1'
#
loop_
_entity.id
_entity.type
_entity.pdbx_description
1 polymer ?
#
loop_
_entity_poly.entity_id
_entity_poly.type
_entity_poly.pdbx_seq_one_letter_code
_entity_poly.pdbx_strand_id
1 'polypeptide(L)'
;MPASEETSSQVQAVCDWFGPTDLLTMPPNTISKTRTAADIAQSNGAKLLGSTVRDVPALAKQASALYQVSEDDPPFLIMHGEKDPGVPLSQSQRLHEKLLTAGAQSELKVIANAGHGGKEFQTPEAKQFVLEFFSKTLKD
;
A
#
# COMPACT_ATOMS: atom_id res chain seq x y z
N MET A 1 -1.16 -22.48 3.12
CA MET A 1 -0.96 -23.04 1.77
C MET A 1 -2.02 -24.09 1.53
N PRO A 2 -2.82 -24.02 0.44
CA PRO A 2 -3.59 -25.18 0.01
C PRO A 2 -2.63 -26.35 -0.25
N ALA A 3 -3.04 -27.56 0.11
CA ALA A 3 -2.16 -28.72 0.24
C ALA A 3 -1.59 -29.29 -1.09
N SER A 4 -1.69 -28.57 -2.21
CA SER A 4 -1.36 -29.05 -3.56
C SER A 4 -0.35 -28.22 -4.34
N GLU A 5 0.25 -27.18 -3.75
CA GLU A 5 1.26 -26.36 -4.45
C GLU A 5 2.67 -26.83 -4.12
N GLU A 6 3.36 -27.39 -5.12
CA GLU A 6 4.78 -27.77 -5.00
C GLU A 6 5.72 -26.54 -5.00
N THR A 7 5.21 -25.38 -5.44
CA THR A 7 5.96 -24.12 -5.52
C THR A 7 5.40 -23.11 -4.52
N SER A 8 6.28 -22.50 -3.74
CA SER A 8 5.92 -21.41 -2.83
C SER A 8 5.41 -20.18 -3.58
N SER A 9 4.36 -19.53 -3.07
CA SER A 9 3.88 -18.23 -3.55
C SER A 9 4.50 -17.04 -2.81
N GLN A 10 5.46 -17.27 -1.90
CA GLN A 10 6.14 -16.19 -1.21
C GLN A 10 6.97 -15.36 -2.20
N VAL A 11 6.87 -14.05 -2.09
CA VAL A 11 7.65 -13.10 -2.88
C VAL A 11 8.94 -12.73 -2.13
N GLN A 12 10.03 -12.49 -2.87
CA GLN A 12 11.33 -12.12 -2.28
C GLN A 12 11.49 -10.62 -2.01
N ALA A 13 10.71 -9.78 -2.68
CA ALA A 13 10.77 -8.32 -2.58
C ALA A 13 9.43 -7.70 -3.00
N VAL A 14 9.09 -6.54 -2.42
CA VAL A 14 7.89 -5.77 -2.78
C VAL A 14 8.27 -4.34 -3.15
N CYS A 15 7.78 -3.86 -4.30
CA CYS A 15 7.83 -2.45 -4.65
C CYS A 15 6.40 -1.89 -4.72
N ASP A 16 6.00 -1.16 -3.69
CA ASP A 16 4.69 -0.53 -3.56
C ASP A 16 4.73 0.90 -4.11
N TRP A 17 3.86 1.21 -5.07
CA TRP A 17 3.71 2.54 -5.64
C TRP A 17 2.38 3.12 -5.19
N PHE A 18 2.44 4.05 -4.25
CA PHE A 18 1.31 4.82 -3.72
C PHE A 18 0.05 3.99 -3.41
N GLY A 19 0.23 2.78 -2.87
CA GLY A 19 -0.84 1.86 -2.54
C GLY A 19 -1.73 2.33 -1.38
N PRO A 20 -3.06 2.12 -1.43
CA PRO A 20 -3.92 2.23 -0.26
C PRO A 20 -3.71 1.02 0.66
N THR A 21 -3.24 1.25 1.89
CA THR A 21 -2.79 0.19 2.80
C THR A 21 -3.75 -0.07 3.98
N ASP A 22 -4.64 0.88 4.26
CA ASP A 22 -5.64 0.84 5.32
C ASP A 22 -6.98 1.38 4.82
N LEU A 23 -7.87 0.47 4.41
CA LEU A 23 -9.19 0.80 3.89
C LEU A 23 -10.03 1.62 4.88
N LEU A 24 -9.83 1.44 6.19
CA LEU A 24 -10.61 2.15 7.22
C LEU A 24 -10.35 3.66 7.23
N THR A 25 -9.17 4.08 6.77
CA THR A 25 -8.73 5.48 6.80
C THR A 25 -8.65 6.12 5.41
N MET A 26 -8.92 5.34 4.36
CA MET A 26 -8.99 5.85 2.99
C MET A 26 -10.16 6.83 2.83
N PRO A 27 -9.94 8.08 2.37
CA PRO A 27 -10.99 9.09 2.28
C PRO A 27 -12.24 8.65 1.52
N PRO A 28 -12.15 7.92 0.37
CA PRO A 28 -13.33 7.43 -0.35
C PRO A 28 -14.27 6.53 0.46
N ASN A 29 -13.79 5.93 1.55
CA ASN A 29 -14.54 5.02 2.41
C ASN A 29 -15.17 5.71 3.63
N THR A 30 -14.97 7.02 3.77
CA THR A 30 -15.38 7.80 4.95
C THR A 30 -16.37 8.89 4.59
N ILE A 31 -17.38 9.09 5.44
CA ILE A 31 -18.32 10.21 5.31
C ILE A 31 -17.56 11.51 5.62
N SER A 32 -17.81 12.55 4.84
CA SER A 32 -17.22 13.87 5.06
C SER A 32 -18.20 14.96 4.63
N LYS A 33 -17.81 16.23 4.76
CA LYS A 33 -18.61 17.37 4.28
C LYS A 33 -18.96 17.28 2.79
N THR A 34 -18.13 16.58 2.01
CA THR A 34 -18.29 16.42 0.55
C THR A 34 -18.60 15.00 0.12
N ARG A 35 -18.84 14.07 1.07
CA ARG A 35 -19.09 12.65 0.76
C ARG A 35 -20.17 12.07 1.66
N THR A 36 -21.28 11.66 1.05
CA THR A 36 -22.47 11.13 1.71
C THR A 36 -22.39 9.62 1.95
N ALA A 37 -23.37 9.07 2.67
CA ALA A 37 -23.54 7.63 2.84
C ALA A 37 -23.74 6.89 1.49
N ALA A 38 -24.46 7.51 0.55
CA ALA A 38 -24.67 6.95 -0.78
C ALA A 38 -23.36 6.91 -1.59
N ASP A 39 -22.52 7.93 -1.46
CA ASP A 39 -21.23 7.98 -2.15
C ASP A 39 -20.27 6.88 -1.64
N ILE A 40 -20.18 6.69 -0.32
CA ILE A 40 -19.30 5.65 0.23
C ILE A 40 -19.82 4.24 -0.09
N ALA A 41 -21.11 4.05 -0.31
CA ALA A 41 -21.66 2.77 -0.75
C ALA A 41 -21.22 2.39 -2.17
N GLN A 42 -20.72 3.36 -2.94
CA GLN A 42 -20.16 3.16 -4.28
C GLN A 42 -18.63 3.22 -4.32
N SER A 43 -17.97 3.34 -3.17
CA SER A 43 -16.51 3.42 -3.09
C SER A 43 -15.85 2.11 -3.55
N ASN A 44 -14.58 2.19 -3.97
CA ASN A 44 -13.82 1.00 -4.33
C ASN A 44 -13.67 0.03 -3.14
N GLY A 45 -13.57 0.55 -1.91
CA GLY A 45 -13.59 -0.26 -0.70
C GLY A 45 -14.92 -0.99 -0.53
N ALA A 46 -16.04 -0.33 -0.77
CA ALA A 46 -17.36 -0.97 -0.68
C ALA A 46 -17.55 -2.06 -1.74
N LYS A 47 -17.11 -1.81 -2.97
CA LYS A 47 -17.14 -2.79 -4.07
C LYS A 47 -16.27 -4.01 -3.77
N LEU A 48 -15.07 -3.80 -3.23
CA LEU A 48 -14.15 -4.88 -2.85
C LEU A 48 -14.74 -5.77 -1.76
N LEU A 49 -15.33 -5.18 -0.73
CA LEU A 49 -15.81 -5.91 0.45
C LEU A 49 -17.26 -6.40 0.32
N GLY A 50 -17.99 -6.01 -0.73
CA GLY A 50 -19.42 -6.29 -0.91
C GLY A 50 -20.33 -5.56 0.10
N SER A 51 -19.77 -4.66 0.93
CA SER A 51 -20.46 -3.86 1.93
C SER A 51 -19.63 -2.62 2.24
N THR A 52 -20.22 -1.57 2.79
CA THR A 52 -19.45 -0.37 3.12
C THR A 52 -18.37 -0.68 4.16
N VAL A 53 -17.18 -0.11 3.99
CA VAL A 53 -16.02 -0.38 4.85
C VAL A 53 -16.32 -0.19 6.34
N ARG A 54 -17.16 0.81 6.67
CA ARG A 54 -17.59 1.10 8.05
C ARG A 54 -18.48 0.03 8.66
N ASP A 55 -19.24 -0.71 7.84
CA ASP A 55 -20.19 -1.73 8.30
C ASP A 55 -19.50 -3.09 8.49
N VAL A 56 -18.36 -3.30 7.83
CA VAL A 56 -17.57 -4.55 7.92
C VAL A 56 -16.11 -4.31 8.32
N PRO A 57 -15.84 -3.65 9.46
CA PRO A 57 -14.48 -3.20 9.82
C PRO A 57 -13.49 -4.35 10.02
N ALA A 58 -13.95 -5.53 10.46
CA ALA A 58 -13.10 -6.72 10.59
C ALA A 58 -12.63 -7.24 9.23
N LEU A 59 -13.53 -7.32 8.25
CA LEU A 59 -13.19 -7.72 6.88
C LEU A 59 -12.32 -6.66 6.19
N ALA A 60 -12.59 -5.38 6.44
CA ALA A 60 -11.75 -4.28 5.95
C ALA A 60 -10.31 -4.38 6.46
N LYS A 61 -10.11 -4.74 7.73
CA LYS A 61 -8.76 -5.00 8.29
C LYS A 61 -8.08 -6.20 7.63
N GLN A 62 -8.81 -7.29 7.41
CA GLN A 62 -8.28 -8.46 6.70
C GLN A 62 -7.84 -8.11 5.27
N ALA A 63 -8.57 -7.24 4.58
CA ALA A 63 -8.24 -6.78 3.23
C ALA A 63 -7.20 -5.63 3.18
N SER A 64 -6.70 -5.17 4.33
CA SER A 64 -5.79 -4.03 4.42
C SER A 64 -4.38 -4.49 4.81
N ALA A 65 -3.41 -4.26 3.92
CA ALA A 65 -2.02 -4.67 4.10
C ALA A 65 -1.42 -4.21 5.44
N LEU A 66 -1.79 -3.01 5.92
CA LEU A 66 -1.30 -2.47 7.20
C LEU A 66 -1.53 -3.42 8.40
N TYR A 67 -2.60 -4.22 8.38
CA TYR A 67 -2.93 -5.14 9.48
C TYR A 67 -2.41 -6.55 9.27
N GLN A 68 -1.80 -6.84 8.12
CA GLN A 68 -1.24 -8.16 7.80
C GLN A 68 0.29 -8.20 7.99
N VAL A 69 0.91 -7.05 8.28
CA VAL A 69 2.37 -6.96 8.46
C VAL A 69 2.88 -7.88 9.56
N SER A 70 3.96 -8.60 9.25
CA SER A 70 4.68 -9.51 10.15
C SER A 70 6.19 -9.44 9.96
N GLU A 71 6.95 -10.10 10.85
CA GLU A 71 8.42 -10.09 10.83
C GLU A 71 9.04 -10.85 9.64
N ASP A 72 8.27 -11.78 9.06
CA ASP A 72 8.64 -12.61 7.91
C ASP A 72 8.31 -11.95 6.57
N ASP A 73 7.77 -10.72 6.57
CA ASP A 73 7.57 -9.96 5.35
C ASP A 73 8.91 -9.73 4.61
N PRO A 74 8.91 -9.85 3.26
CA PRO A 74 10.10 -9.55 2.46
C PRO A 74 10.49 -8.07 2.59
N PRO A 75 11.67 -7.65 2.11
CA PRO A 75 11.98 -6.23 2.07
C PRO A 75 11.02 -5.45 1.16
N PHE A 76 10.62 -4.26 1.61
CA PHE A 76 9.75 -3.34 0.88
C PHE A 76 10.51 -2.10 0.40
N LEU A 77 10.29 -1.70 -0.85
CA LEU A 77 10.46 -0.33 -1.33
C LEU A 77 9.09 0.29 -1.53
N ILE A 78 8.81 1.39 -0.83
CA ILE A 78 7.56 2.13 -0.94
C ILE A 78 7.85 3.47 -1.63
N MET A 79 7.19 3.76 -2.75
CA MET A 79 7.31 5.02 -3.49
C MET A 79 5.99 5.79 -3.45
N HIS A 80 6.02 7.06 -3.07
CA HIS A 80 4.79 7.85 -2.90
C HIS A 80 4.98 9.31 -3.30
N GLY A 81 3.98 9.91 -3.95
CA GLY A 81 4.03 11.33 -4.33
C GLY A 81 3.71 12.23 -3.15
N GLU A 82 4.52 13.26 -2.90
CA GLU A 82 4.30 14.19 -1.78
C GLU A 82 2.91 14.85 -1.79
N LYS A 83 2.37 15.10 -2.99
CA LYS A 83 1.12 15.82 -3.24
C LYS A 83 0.05 14.92 -3.84
N ASP A 84 0.10 13.62 -3.57
CA ASP A 84 -0.88 12.65 -4.06
C ASP A 84 -2.31 13.03 -3.60
N PRO A 85 -3.23 13.35 -4.54
CA PRO A 85 -4.60 13.70 -4.19
C PRO A 85 -5.52 12.47 -4.03
N GLY A 86 -5.09 11.29 -4.50
CA GLY A 86 -5.89 10.07 -4.54
C GLY A 86 -5.67 9.19 -3.32
N VAL A 87 -4.41 8.94 -2.97
CA VAL A 87 -4.00 8.16 -1.81
C VAL A 87 -3.21 9.07 -0.87
N PRO A 88 -3.67 9.30 0.37
CA PRO A 88 -2.91 10.13 1.30
C PRO A 88 -1.54 9.53 1.61
N LEU A 89 -0.48 10.33 1.57
CA LEU A 89 0.90 9.92 1.93
C LEU A 89 1.00 9.16 3.26
N SER A 90 0.13 9.49 4.23
CA SER A 90 0.04 8.80 5.51
C SER A 90 -0.19 7.28 5.41
N GLN A 91 -0.78 6.78 4.30
CA GLN A 91 -0.96 5.34 4.05
C GLN A 91 0.41 4.63 3.95
N SER A 92 1.31 5.18 3.14
CA SER A 92 2.67 4.65 2.97
C SER A 92 3.54 4.90 4.20
N GLN A 93 3.41 6.06 4.86
CA GLN A 93 4.15 6.34 6.10
C GLN A 93 3.80 5.34 7.22
N ARG A 94 2.51 5.06 7.41
CA ARG A 94 2.05 4.10 8.43
C ARG A 94 2.46 2.66 8.10
N LEU A 95 2.39 2.26 6.83
CA LEU A 95 2.86 0.93 6.42
C LEU A 95 4.36 0.78 6.66
N HIS A 96 5.15 1.78 6.25
CA HIS A 96 6.60 1.81 6.47
C HIS A 96 6.96 1.68 7.96
N GLU A 97 6.36 2.50 8.81
CA GLU A 97 6.59 2.45 10.27
C GLU A 97 6.18 1.09 10.86
N LYS A 98 5.07 0.52 10.38
CA LYS A 98 4.57 -0.78 10.84
C LYS A 98 5.52 -1.92 10.47
N LEU A 99 6.03 -1.93 9.23
CA LEU A 99 7.04 -2.90 8.76
C LEU A 99 8.30 -2.83 9.60
N LEU A 100 8.86 -1.62 9.81
CA LEU A 100 10.04 -1.43 10.64
C LEU A 100 9.82 -1.88 12.09
N THR A 101 8.66 -1.56 12.67
CA THR A 101 8.30 -1.95 14.04
C THR A 101 8.17 -3.48 14.18
N ALA A 102 7.71 -4.16 13.13
CA ALA A 102 7.62 -5.62 13.09
C ALA A 102 8.97 -6.31 12.85
N GLY A 103 10.04 -5.57 12.54
CA GLY A 103 11.37 -6.11 12.24
C GLY A 103 11.64 -6.37 10.76
N ALA A 104 10.68 -6.12 9.88
CA ALA A 104 10.85 -6.21 8.44
C ALA A 104 11.68 -5.04 7.89
N GLN A 105 12.29 -5.23 6.72
CA GLN A 105 13.04 -4.17 6.03
C GLN A 105 12.09 -3.33 5.19
N SER A 106 12.17 -2.00 5.32
CA SER A 106 11.36 -1.08 4.51
C SER A 106 12.14 0.19 4.19
N GLU A 107 12.09 0.62 2.93
CA GLU A 107 12.61 1.90 2.46
C GLU A 107 11.44 2.73 1.91
N LEU A 108 11.26 3.98 2.38
CA LEU A 108 10.22 4.89 1.90
C LEU A 108 10.81 6.04 1.09
N LYS A 109 10.47 6.11 -0.19
CA LYS A 109 10.83 7.20 -1.09
C LYS A 109 9.64 8.12 -1.36
N VAL A 110 9.65 9.29 -0.74
CA VAL A 110 8.71 10.36 -1.06
C VAL A 110 9.23 11.16 -2.26
N ILE A 111 8.45 11.24 -3.34
CA ILE A 111 8.79 11.97 -4.55
C ILE A 111 8.28 13.40 -4.43
N ALA A 112 9.21 14.34 -4.25
CA ALA A 112 8.91 15.76 -4.02
C ALA A 112 8.06 16.33 -5.16
N ASN A 113 7.04 17.12 -4.80
CA ASN A 113 6.08 17.75 -5.70
C ASN A 113 5.23 16.81 -6.57
N ALA A 114 5.43 15.49 -6.52
CA ALA A 114 4.69 14.55 -7.36
C ALA A 114 3.29 14.26 -6.79
N GLY A 115 2.36 13.95 -7.68
CA GLY A 115 1.00 13.49 -7.33
C GLY A 115 0.88 11.97 -7.35
N HIS A 116 -0.25 11.47 -7.86
CA HIS A 116 -0.54 10.04 -8.00
C HIS A 116 0.15 9.44 -9.24
N GLY A 117 1.48 9.31 -9.18
CA GLY A 117 2.33 8.94 -10.32
C GLY A 117 2.80 10.14 -11.14
N GLY A 118 3.06 9.93 -12.44
CA GLY A 118 3.49 10.98 -13.36
C GLY A 118 4.96 10.90 -13.78
N LYS A 119 5.43 11.94 -14.48
CA LYS A 119 6.81 12.01 -15.03
C LYS A 119 7.88 12.03 -13.93
N GLU A 120 7.51 12.50 -12.74
CA GLU A 120 8.34 12.59 -11.55
C GLU A 120 8.77 11.19 -11.05
N PHE A 121 7.99 10.15 -11.33
CA PHE A 121 8.36 8.76 -11.04
C PHE A 121 9.17 8.10 -12.17
N GLN A 122 9.30 8.76 -13.32
CA GLN A 122 9.96 8.21 -14.50
C GLN A 122 11.36 8.78 -14.71
N THR A 123 11.83 9.63 -13.81
CA THR A 123 13.17 10.20 -13.89
C THR A 123 14.21 9.09 -13.78
N PRO A 124 15.43 9.29 -14.33
CA PRO A 124 16.52 8.34 -14.18
C PRO A 124 16.78 7.97 -12.72
N GLU A 125 16.69 8.93 -11.80
CA GLU A 125 16.91 8.72 -10.37
C GLU A 125 15.82 7.83 -9.77
N ALA A 126 14.54 8.09 -10.05
CA ALA A 126 13.43 7.27 -9.55
C ALA A 126 13.52 5.82 -10.04
N LYS A 127 13.86 5.64 -11.33
CA LYS A 127 14.09 4.30 -11.90
C LYS A 127 15.30 3.61 -11.28
N GLN A 128 16.37 4.35 -11.05
CA GLN A 128 17.59 3.83 -10.44
C GLN A 128 17.33 3.31 -9.02
N PHE A 129 16.55 4.03 -8.20
CA PHE A 129 16.16 3.55 -6.86
C PHE A 129 15.45 2.19 -6.91
N VAL A 130 14.54 1.99 -7.86
CA VAL A 130 13.82 0.71 -8.02
C VAL A 130 14.75 -0.40 -8.47
N LEU A 131 15.63 -0.12 -9.44
CA LEU A 131 16.60 -1.09 -9.95
C LEU A 131 17.60 -1.50 -8.86
N GLU A 132 18.14 -0.55 -8.11
CA GLU A 132 19.07 -0.81 -7.01
C GLU A 132 18.42 -1.65 -5.91
N PHE A 133 17.18 -1.31 -5.54
CA PHE A 133 16.40 -2.12 -4.61
C PHE A 133 16.31 -3.56 -5.10
N PHE A 134 15.74 -3.82 -6.28
CA PHE A 134 15.61 -5.20 -6.74
C PHE A 134 16.95 -5.93 -6.94
N SER A 135 17.99 -5.22 -7.38
CA SER A 135 19.33 -5.81 -7.55
C SER A 135 19.96 -6.24 -6.22
N LYS A 136 19.64 -5.53 -5.12
CA LYS A 136 20.10 -5.86 -3.76
C LYS A 136 19.26 -6.97 -3.12
N THR A 137 17.97 -7.02 -3.42
CA THR A 137 17.01 -7.87 -2.70
C THR A 137 16.77 -9.22 -3.35
N LEU A 138 16.72 -9.27 -4.68
CA LEU A 138 16.48 -10.51 -5.41
C LEU A 138 17.76 -11.36 -5.39
N LYS A 139 17.59 -12.62 -4.97
CA LYS A 139 18.64 -13.64 -4.98
C LYS A 139 18.28 -14.68 -6.04
N ASP A 140 19.31 -15.23 -6.67
CA ASP A 140 19.20 -16.38 -7.56
C ASP A 140 18.56 -17.60 -6.86
#